data_AF-A0A0J8GE55-F1
#
_entry.id   AF-A0A0J8GE55-F1
#
_cell.length_a   1.000
_cell.length_b   1.000
_cell.length_c   1.000
_cell.angle_alpha   90.00
_cell.angle_beta   90.00
_cell.angle_gamma   90.00
#
_symmetry.space_group_name_H-M   'P 1'
#
loop_
_entity.id
_entity.type
_entity.pdbx_description
1 polymer ?
#
loop_
_entity_poly.entity_id
_entity_poly.type
_entity_poly.pdbx_seq_one_letter_code
_entity_poly.pdbx_strand_id
1 'polypeptide(L)'
;MYRFEWQKLIKRKLFPILLILVVSLVVILFVFYQSQFNFEKENEINSEQEEIQSIEMAIQGVKADPAESIAKNQILREYERDLKVAKAKLKAIKQGKSNERLKLQIIEDKNLLQDVRSGNTHTELTEKQIEMQIALKEKYDQGNFEYNETEFRLNGPGFTLGTLQFLFPFIFLIIFLLASLTIIGSDIDSGKLRFFWSLPIKKKHVFLTKELVALASGGIFLLITLSVAYLIPSIKNGFKTFQIPAIIQKGTDFYIGTEGEILASAIIMAAFIVLFLVSLQTILSLACRNNILSVIIIFLLIFSSGFLLGKMESDAGIFMMFNPFVYFDVVNLANGNIGAKLGNSSINIITGAGVLLAYTVVCQLLIFKLSTNEKLILNK
;
A
#
# COMPACT_ATOMS: atom_id res chain seq x y z
N MET A 1 -7.54 -22.30 28.89
CA MET A 1 -6.22 -21.78 28.49
C MET A 1 -6.34 -20.48 27.67
N TYR A 2 -7.18 -20.44 26.64
CA TYR A 2 -7.38 -19.25 25.80
C TYR A 2 -7.72 -17.95 26.57
N ARG A 3 -8.72 -17.98 27.46
CA ARG A 3 -9.09 -16.84 28.33
C ARG A 3 -7.92 -16.34 29.19
N PHE A 4 -7.08 -17.25 29.68
CA PHE A 4 -5.93 -16.92 30.52
C PHE A 4 -4.87 -16.14 29.73
N GLU A 5 -4.54 -16.58 28.51
CA GLU A 5 -3.57 -15.88 27.66
C GLU A 5 -4.07 -14.49 27.24
N TRP A 6 -5.38 -14.34 26.96
CA TRP A 6 -5.98 -13.02 26.70
C TRP A 6 -5.88 -12.05 27.88
N GLN A 7 -6.23 -12.53 29.09
CA GLN A 7 -6.12 -11.71 30.30
C GLN A 7 -4.67 -11.32 30.58
N LYS A 8 -3.73 -12.22 30.31
CA LYS A 8 -2.30 -11.97 30.43
C LYS A 8 -1.82 -10.91 29.44
N LEU A 9 -2.30 -10.95 28.20
CA LEU A 9 -1.96 -9.98 27.16
C LEU A 9 -2.41 -8.56 27.54
N ILE A 10 -3.69 -8.40 27.90
CA ILE A 10 -4.27 -7.08 28.23
C ILE A 10 -3.61 -6.46 29.48
N LYS A 11 -3.24 -7.30 30.46
CA LYS A 11 -2.57 -6.83 31.68
C LYS A 11 -1.10 -6.43 31.45
N ARG A 12 -0.49 -6.80 30.32
CA ARG A 12 0.88 -6.41 30.00
C ARG A 12 0.89 -5.02 29.40
N LYS A 13 1.49 -4.06 30.10
CA LYS A 13 1.59 -2.64 29.70
C LYS A 13 2.09 -2.44 28.25
N LEU A 14 2.97 -3.31 27.76
CA LEU A 14 3.51 -3.19 26.40
C LEU A 14 2.43 -3.29 25.31
N PHE A 15 1.43 -4.17 25.48
CA PHE A 15 0.39 -4.36 24.47
C PHE A 15 -0.45 -3.09 24.20
N PRO A 16 -1.10 -2.45 25.21
CA PRO A 16 -1.82 -1.21 24.99
C PRO A 16 -0.90 -0.06 24.58
N ILE A 17 0.36 -0.02 25.03
CA ILE A 17 1.34 0.99 24.58
C ILE A 17 1.56 0.88 23.06
N LEU A 18 1.79 -0.34 22.55
CA LEU A 18 1.99 -0.57 21.11
C LEU A 18 0.73 -0.28 20.30
N LEU A 19 -0.46 -0.57 20.84
CA LEU A 19 -1.73 -0.24 20.21
C LEU A 19 -1.93 1.28 20.10
N ILE A 20 -1.68 2.02 21.19
CA ILE A 20 -1.69 3.49 21.19
C ILE A 20 -0.67 4.04 20.21
N LEU A 21 0.53 3.44 20.14
CA LEU A 21 1.57 3.85 19.20
C LEU A 21 1.10 3.75 17.75
N VAL A 22 0.46 2.63 17.35
CA VAL A 22 -0.09 2.49 15.98
C VAL A 22 -1.14 3.54 15.70
N VAL A 23 -2.07 3.78 16.63
CA VAL A 23 -3.10 4.81 16.48
C VAL A 23 -2.49 6.20 16.32
N SER A 24 -1.50 6.54 17.16
CA SER A 24 -0.77 7.82 17.06
C SER A 24 -0.07 7.97 15.71
N LEU A 25 0.52 6.90 15.16
CA LEU A 25 1.15 6.94 13.84
C LEU A 25 0.15 7.18 12.71
N VAL A 26 -1.05 6.60 12.78
CA VAL A 26 -2.14 6.89 11.83
C VAL A 26 -2.55 8.35 11.91
N VAL A 27 -2.67 8.91 13.12
CA VAL A 27 -3.00 10.34 13.33
C VAL A 27 -1.90 11.24 12.76
N ILE A 28 -0.62 10.95 13.03
CA ILE A 28 0.51 11.70 12.48
C ILE A 28 0.49 11.63 10.94
N LEU A 29 0.24 10.46 10.37
CA LEU A 29 0.14 10.27 8.93
C LEU A 29 -1.01 11.10 8.33
N PHE A 30 -2.14 11.19 9.03
CA PHE A 30 -3.26 12.03 8.58
C PHE A 30 -2.91 13.52 8.58
N VAL A 31 -2.23 14.00 9.62
CA VAL A 31 -1.75 15.39 9.67
C VAL A 31 -0.76 15.66 8.53
N PHE A 32 0.14 14.71 8.27
CA PHE A 32 1.07 14.80 7.14
C PHE A 32 0.34 14.86 5.80
N TYR A 33 -0.61 13.95 5.55
CA TYR A 33 -1.44 13.96 4.34
C TYR A 33 -2.20 15.26 4.16
N GLN A 34 -2.79 15.79 5.24
CA GLN A 34 -3.49 17.08 5.20
C GLN A 34 -2.55 18.22 4.82
N SER A 35 -1.33 18.23 5.37
CA SER A 35 -0.32 19.24 5.06
C SER A 35 0.10 19.17 3.59
N GLN A 36 0.37 17.96 3.09
CA GLN A 36 0.78 17.76 1.70
C GLN A 36 -0.34 18.09 0.72
N PHE A 37 -1.58 17.67 1.01
CA PHE A 37 -2.75 18.04 0.22
C PHE A 37 -2.93 19.55 0.08
N ASN A 38 -2.78 20.29 1.20
CA ASN A 38 -2.89 21.75 1.17
C ASN A 38 -1.77 22.40 0.35
N PHE A 39 -0.54 21.88 0.48
CA PHE A 39 0.62 22.35 -0.26
C PHE A 39 0.47 22.12 -1.77
N GLU A 40 0.04 20.93 -2.19
CA GLU A 40 -0.20 20.63 -3.60
C GLU A 40 -1.32 21.49 -4.19
N LYS A 41 -2.41 21.71 -3.44
CA LYS A 41 -3.50 22.58 -3.88
C LYS A 41 -3.07 24.04 -4.08
N GLU A 42 -2.18 24.55 -3.23
CA GLU A 42 -1.63 25.90 -3.37
C GLU A 42 -0.70 25.99 -4.58
N ASN A 43 0.18 24.99 -4.75
CA ASN A 43 1.11 24.94 -5.88
C ASN A 43 0.44 24.70 -7.22
N GLU A 44 -0.71 24.01 -7.25
CA GLU A 44 -1.48 23.79 -8.47
C GLU A 44 -1.80 25.12 -9.16
N ILE A 45 -2.25 26.13 -8.42
CA ILE A 45 -2.57 27.44 -9.00
C ILE A 45 -1.32 28.10 -9.61
N ASN A 46 -0.17 27.98 -8.95
CA ASN A 46 1.08 28.57 -9.43
C ASN A 46 1.59 27.82 -10.68
N SER A 47 1.57 26.49 -10.66
CA SER A 47 1.94 25.62 -11.79
C SER A 47 1.11 25.94 -13.03
N GLU A 48 -0.19 26.10 -12.87
CA GLU A 48 -1.10 26.45 -13.95
C GLU A 48 -0.87 27.86 -14.51
N GLN A 49 -0.43 28.80 -13.67
CA GLN A 49 -0.05 30.13 -14.11
C GLN A 49 1.26 30.12 -14.90
N GLU A 50 2.25 29.34 -14.45
CA GLU A 50 3.53 29.15 -15.14
C GLU A 50 3.32 28.46 -16.50
N GLU A 51 2.45 27.44 -16.57
CA GLU A 51 2.10 26.77 -17.82
C GLU A 51 1.48 27.75 -18.84
N ILE A 52 0.51 28.55 -18.41
CA ILE A 52 -0.09 29.59 -19.26
C ILE A 52 0.97 30.57 -19.78
N GLN A 53 1.90 31.02 -18.92
CA GLN A 53 2.98 31.91 -19.33
C GLN A 53 3.92 31.24 -20.34
N SER A 54 4.25 29.97 -20.12
CA SER A 54 5.08 29.18 -21.04
C SER A 54 4.44 29.08 -22.44
N ILE A 55 3.15 28.74 -22.50
CA ILE A 55 2.41 28.66 -23.76
C ILE A 55 2.32 30.04 -24.43
N GLU A 56 2.08 31.11 -23.68
CA GLU A 56 2.05 32.48 -24.22
C GLU A 56 3.40 32.89 -24.83
N MET A 57 4.52 32.55 -24.18
CA MET A 57 5.86 32.78 -24.72
C MET A 57 6.13 31.94 -25.97
N ALA A 58 5.70 30.68 -26.00
CA ALA A 58 5.81 29.82 -27.18
C ALA A 58 5.04 30.40 -28.37
N ILE A 59 3.81 30.89 -28.16
CA ILE A 59 3.01 31.57 -29.19
C ILE A 59 3.73 32.81 -29.70
N GLN A 60 4.30 33.64 -28.82
CA GLN A 60 5.06 34.82 -29.22
C GLN A 60 6.30 34.46 -30.04
N GLY A 61 7.03 33.42 -29.62
CA GLY A 61 8.20 32.91 -30.35
C GLY A 61 7.84 32.43 -31.76
N VAL A 62 6.78 31.62 -31.89
CA VAL A 62 6.30 31.16 -33.21
C VAL A 62 5.81 32.34 -34.07
N LYS A 63 5.11 33.33 -33.50
CA LYS A 63 4.65 34.52 -34.24
C LYS A 63 5.82 35.35 -34.77
N ALA A 64 6.89 35.48 -33.99
CA ALA A 64 8.07 36.27 -34.34
C ALA A 64 8.95 35.68 -35.46
N ASP A 65 8.81 34.39 -35.77
CA ASP A 65 9.51 33.75 -36.90
C ASP A 65 9.04 34.35 -38.24
N PRO A 66 9.90 34.97 -39.07
CA PRO A 66 9.50 35.56 -40.35
C PRO A 66 9.07 34.54 -41.41
N ALA A 67 9.33 33.24 -41.24
CA ALA A 67 8.95 32.21 -42.20
C ALA A 67 7.45 31.84 -42.09
N GLU A 68 6.64 32.26 -43.06
CA GLU A 68 5.23 31.88 -43.14
C GLU A 68 5.09 30.49 -43.79
N SER A 69 4.60 29.51 -43.02
CA SER A 69 4.43 28.13 -43.49
C SER A 69 3.14 27.50 -42.96
N ILE A 70 2.65 26.48 -43.66
CA ILE A 70 1.49 25.69 -43.22
C ILE A 70 1.76 25.05 -41.85
N ALA A 71 2.99 24.57 -41.64
CA ALA A 71 3.43 24.00 -40.37
C ALA A 71 3.39 25.03 -39.22
N LYS A 72 3.83 26.27 -39.46
CA LYS A 72 3.74 27.37 -38.49
C LYS A 72 2.29 27.63 -38.06
N ASN A 73 1.38 27.71 -39.02
CA ASN A 73 -0.04 27.94 -38.72
C ASN A 73 -0.70 26.77 -37.97
N GLN A 74 -0.24 25.54 -38.21
CA GLN A 74 -0.71 24.37 -37.47
C GLN A 74 -0.24 24.40 -36.01
N ILE A 75 1.06 24.62 -35.78
CA ILE A 75 1.65 24.73 -34.43
C ILE A 75 0.98 25.86 -33.64
N LEU A 76 0.72 27.00 -34.29
CA LEU A 76 0.06 28.14 -33.65
C LEU A 76 -1.37 27.80 -33.20
N ARG A 77 -2.12 27.04 -34.00
CA ARG A 77 -3.46 26.57 -33.64
C ARG A 77 -3.42 25.58 -32.48
N GLU A 78 -2.43 24.71 -32.43
CA GLU A 78 -2.22 23.77 -31.32
C GLU A 78 -1.96 24.54 -30.01
N TYR A 79 -1.00 25.48 -30.01
CA TYR A 79 -0.76 26.31 -28.82
C TYR A 79 -1.95 27.21 -28.43
N GLU A 80 -2.68 27.78 -29.38
CA GLU A 80 -3.87 28.59 -29.07
C GLU A 80 -5.02 27.74 -28.51
N ARG A 81 -5.16 26.48 -28.96
CA ARG A 81 -6.08 25.49 -28.40
C ARG A 81 -5.69 25.19 -26.94
N ASP A 82 -4.43 24.89 -26.69
CA ASP A 82 -3.96 24.46 -25.36
C ASP A 82 -3.99 25.64 -24.37
N LEU A 83 -3.63 26.84 -24.81
CA LEU A 83 -3.78 28.06 -24.00
C LEU A 83 -5.23 28.31 -23.57
N LYS A 84 -6.19 28.04 -24.47
CA LYS A 84 -7.62 28.19 -24.16
C LYS A 84 -8.05 27.20 -23.08
N VAL A 85 -7.59 25.95 -23.17
CA VAL A 85 -7.87 24.91 -22.17
C VAL A 85 -7.23 25.27 -20.83
N ALA A 86 -5.94 25.62 -20.80
CA ALA A 86 -5.21 26.00 -19.59
C ALA A 86 -5.86 27.21 -18.87
N LYS A 87 -6.22 28.27 -19.60
CA LYS A 87 -6.93 29.44 -19.03
C LYS A 87 -8.31 29.08 -18.46
N ALA A 88 -9.05 28.20 -19.14
CA ALA A 88 -10.32 27.71 -18.63
C ALA A 88 -10.13 26.85 -17.36
N LYS A 89 -9.08 26.01 -17.33
CA LYS A 89 -8.73 25.14 -16.20
C LYS A 89 -8.37 25.97 -14.98
N LEU A 90 -7.48 26.95 -15.11
CA LEU A 90 -7.14 27.90 -14.04
C LEU A 90 -8.37 28.63 -13.50
N LYS A 91 -9.29 29.04 -14.38
CA LYS A 91 -10.56 29.67 -13.96
C LYS A 91 -11.44 28.70 -13.17
N ALA A 92 -11.57 27.45 -13.63
CA ALA A 92 -12.32 26.42 -12.93
C ALA A 92 -11.74 26.12 -11.53
N ILE A 93 -10.40 26.05 -11.42
CA ILE A 93 -9.68 25.86 -10.15
C ILE A 93 -9.99 27.01 -9.18
N LYS A 94 -9.81 28.27 -9.61
CA LYS A 94 -10.09 29.46 -8.79
C LYS A 94 -11.56 29.57 -8.37
N GLN A 95 -12.47 29.06 -9.18
CA GLN A 95 -13.91 29.02 -8.90
C GLN A 95 -14.36 27.79 -8.09
N GLY A 96 -13.46 26.86 -7.79
CA GLY A 96 -13.79 25.63 -7.06
C GLY A 96 -14.69 24.65 -7.84
N LYS A 97 -14.73 24.76 -9.17
CA LYS A 97 -15.59 23.92 -10.03
C LYS A 97 -14.90 22.62 -10.42
N SER A 98 -14.85 21.66 -9.49
CA SER A 98 -14.16 20.37 -9.66
C SER A 98 -14.57 19.61 -10.93
N ASN A 99 -15.86 19.53 -11.27
CA ASN A 99 -16.32 18.80 -12.47
C ASN A 99 -15.91 19.50 -13.78
N GLU A 100 -15.91 20.84 -13.81
CA GLU A 100 -15.46 21.60 -14.98
C GLU A 100 -13.95 21.44 -15.17
N ARG A 101 -13.20 21.47 -14.06
CA ARG A 101 -11.76 21.18 -14.03
C ARG A 101 -11.46 19.79 -14.59
N LEU A 102 -12.13 18.74 -14.10
CA LEU A 102 -11.90 17.37 -14.56
C LEU A 102 -12.12 17.22 -16.07
N LYS A 103 -13.18 17.82 -16.62
CA LYS A 103 -13.44 17.78 -18.06
C LYS A 103 -12.36 18.46 -18.89
N LEU A 104 -11.82 19.57 -18.39
CA LEU A 104 -10.72 20.28 -19.06
C LEU A 104 -9.43 19.46 -19.01
N GLN A 105 -9.16 18.76 -17.91
CA GLN A 105 -8.03 17.84 -17.80
C GLN A 105 -8.15 16.63 -18.74
N ILE A 106 -9.35 16.08 -18.93
CA ILE A 106 -9.57 15.01 -19.92
C ILE A 106 -9.27 15.52 -21.34
N ILE A 107 -9.63 16.78 -21.65
CA ILE A 107 -9.34 17.39 -22.96
C ILE A 107 -7.83 17.58 -23.14
N GLU A 108 -7.16 18.09 -22.11
CA GLU A 108 -5.71 18.29 -22.08
C GLU A 108 -4.94 16.98 -22.29
N ASP A 109 -5.26 15.91 -21.55
CA ASP A 109 -4.61 14.61 -21.72
C ASP A 109 -4.87 14.02 -23.13
N LYS A 110 -6.06 14.25 -23.70
CA LYS A 110 -6.38 13.81 -25.06
C LYS A 110 -5.60 14.57 -26.12
N ASN A 111 -5.41 15.87 -25.93
CA ASN A 111 -4.53 16.67 -26.79
C ASN A 111 -3.10 16.14 -26.69
N LEU A 112 -2.59 15.91 -25.47
CA LEU A 112 -1.26 15.34 -25.25
C LEU A 112 -1.09 13.98 -25.94
N LEU A 113 -2.05 13.07 -25.81
CA LEU A 113 -2.02 11.77 -26.48
C LEU A 113 -1.98 11.91 -28.00
N GLN A 114 -2.74 12.86 -28.56
CA GLN A 114 -2.71 13.15 -29.98
C GLN A 114 -1.34 13.66 -30.42
N ASP A 115 -0.74 14.55 -29.64
CA ASP A 115 0.55 15.18 -29.95
C ASP A 115 1.74 14.21 -29.81
N VAL A 116 1.65 13.25 -28.89
CA VAL A 116 2.61 12.13 -28.80
C VAL A 116 2.49 11.21 -30.02
N ARG A 117 1.25 10.82 -30.40
CA ARG A 117 1.01 9.93 -31.55
C ARG A 117 1.38 10.54 -32.89
N SER A 118 1.28 11.86 -33.03
CA SER A 118 1.72 12.59 -34.23
C SER A 118 3.23 12.82 -34.27
N GLY A 119 3.96 12.52 -33.19
CA GLY A 119 5.39 12.80 -33.06
C GLY A 119 5.72 14.27 -32.81
N ASN A 120 4.71 15.10 -32.50
CA ASN A 120 4.85 16.53 -32.24
C ASN A 120 5.49 16.79 -30.86
N THR A 121 5.38 15.85 -29.92
CA THR A 121 5.94 15.97 -28.56
C THR A 121 6.44 14.63 -28.06
N HIS A 122 7.48 14.68 -27.22
CA HIS A 122 7.99 13.51 -26.50
C HIS A 122 7.70 13.67 -25.02
N THR A 123 7.11 12.66 -24.41
CA THR A 123 6.80 12.61 -22.98
C THR A 123 7.57 11.49 -22.31
N GLU A 124 7.85 11.62 -21.01
CA GLU A 124 8.38 10.50 -20.21
C GLU A 124 7.34 9.37 -20.06
N LEU A 125 6.05 9.70 -20.14
CA LEU A 125 4.96 8.74 -20.13
C LEU A 125 4.84 8.03 -21.49
N THR A 126 4.60 6.73 -21.44
CA THR A 126 4.20 5.96 -22.62
C THR A 126 2.76 6.30 -23.02
N GLU A 127 2.42 6.12 -24.30
CA GLU A 127 1.03 6.32 -24.80
C GLU A 127 0.01 5.54 -23.94
N LYS A 128 0.36 4.31 -23.54
CA LYS A 128 -0.49 3.47 -22.71
C LYS A 128 -0.74 4.05 -21.32
N GLN A 129 0.26 4.72 -20.72
CA GLN A 129 0.09 5.39 -19.43
C GLN A 129 -0.84 6.61 -19.55
N ILE A 130 -0.76 7.35 -20.65
CA ILE A 130 -1.65 8.48 -20.92
C ILE A 130 -3.08 7.97 -21.13
N GLU A 131 -3.28 6.93 -21.95
CA GLU A 131 -4.58 6.28 -22.14
C GLU A 131 -5.18 5.78 -20.82
N MET A 132 -4.35 5.23 -19.94
CA MET A 132 -4.76 4.76 -18.62
C MET A 132 -5.25 5.90 -17.72
N GLN A 133 -4.56 7.05 -17.72
CA GLN A 133 -4.97 8.23 -16.97
C GLN A 133 -6.28 8.81 -17.52
N ILE A 134 -6.42 8.90 -18.84
CA ILE A 134 -7.67 9.34 -19.50
C ILE A 134 -8.83 8.42 -19.10
N ALA A 135 -8.65 7.10 -19.23
CA ALA A 135 -9.69 6.12 -18.91
C ALA A 135 -10.12 6.20 -17.44
N LEU A 136 -9.16 6.46 -16.54
CA LEU A 136 -9.47 6.71 -15.13
C LEU A 136 -10.31 7.98 -14.98
N LYS A 137 -9.84 9.13 -15.48
CA LYS A 137 -10.55 10.43 -15.37
C LYS A 137 -11.96 10.38 -15.97
N GLU A 138 -12.14 9.70 -17.11
CA GLU A 138 -13.45 9.48 -17.72
C GLU A 138 -14.40 8.67 -16.81
N LYS A 139 -13.87 7.68 -16.07
CA LYS A 139 -14.66 6.93 -15.08
C LYS A 139 -15.06 7.78 -13.88
N TYR A 140 -14.21 8.72 -13.46
CA TYR A 140 -14.58 9.70 -12.44
C TYR A 140 -15.71 10.62 -12.92
N ASP A 141 -15.63 11.14 -14.15
CA ASP A 141 -16.67 12.00 -14.73
C ASP A 141 -18.00 11.25 -14.91
N GLN A 142 -17.97 10.01 -15.44
CA GLN A 142 -19.16 9.15 -15.58
C GLN A 142 -19.88 8.89 -14.25
N GLY A 143 -19.10 8.70 -13.17
CA GLY A 143 -19.64 8.44 -11.84
C GLY A 143 -19.97 9.70 -11.01
N ASN A 144 -19.70 10.90 -11.54
CA ASN A 144 -19.73 12.16 -10.80
C ASN A 144 -18.92 12.10 -9.49
N PHE A 145 -17.77 11.43 -9.52
CA PHE A 145 -16.86 11.37 -8.40
C PHE A 145 -15.98 12.62 -8.36
N GLU A 146 -15.68 13.08 -7.15
CA GLU A 146 -14.71 14.15 -6.93
C GLU A 146 -13.32 13.62 -7.28
N TYR A 147 -12.78 14.08 -8.41
CA TYR A 147 -11.42 13.74 -8.82
C TYR A 147 -10.44 14.70 -8.14
N ASN A 148 -9.42 14.10 -7.55
CA ASN A 148 -8.38 14.83 -6.87
C ASN A 148 -7.04 14.27 -7.35
N GLU A 149 -6.25 15.12 -7.99
CA GLU A 149 -4.96 14.73 -8.59
C GLU A 149 -3.87 14.49 -7.55
N THR A 150 -4.07 15.00 -6.33
CA THR A 150 -3.12 14.80 -5.25
C THR A 150 -3.02 13.31 -4.91
N GLU A 151 -1.82 12.78 -4.78
CA GLU A 151 -1.61 11.43 -4.27
C GLU A 151 -2.13 11.30 -2.81
N PHE A 152 -2.19 12.44 -2.10
CA PHE A 152 -2.66 12.57 -0.72
C PHE A 152 -4.18 12.66 -0.60
N ARG A 153 -4.86 11.54 -0.87
CA ARG A 153 -6.32 11.44 -0.71
C ARG A 153 -6.75 11.59 0.74
N LEU A 154 -7.63 12.56 1.00
CA LEU A 154 -8.17 12.85 2.33
C LEU A 154 -9.56 12.24 2.59
N ASN A 155 -10.08 11.42 1.68
CA ASN A 155 -11.32 10.68 1.89
C ASN A 155 -11.05 9.39 2.69
N GLY A 156 -12.10 8.82 3.32
CA GLY A 156 -11.99 7.61 4.12
C GLY A 156 -11.31 6.44 3.42
N PRO A 157 -11.84 5.96 2.28
CA PRO A 157 -11.27 4.82 1.54
C PRO A 157 -9.84 5.07 1.06
N GLY A 158 -9.57 6.20 0.41
CA GLY A 158 -8.26 6.54 -0.15
C GLY A 158 -7.18 6.74 0.92
N PHE A 159 -7.50 7.40 2.04
CA PHE A 159 -6.56 7.50 3.16
C PHE A 159 -6.34 6.16 3.87
N THR A 160 -7.36 5.29 3.93
CA THR A 160 -7.19 3.92 4.47
C THR A 160 -6.23 3.11 3.61
N LEU A 161 -6.37 3.19 2.28
CA LEU A 161 -5.42 2.59 1.33
C LEU A 161 -4.01 3.17 1.50
N GLY A 162 -3.89 4.50 1.58
CA GLY A 162 -2.60 5.15 1.85
C GLY A 162 -1.98 4.68 3.16
N THR A 163 -2.77 4.59 4.23
CA THR A 163 -2.31 4.09 5.53
C THR A 163 -1.79 2.67 5.44
N LEU A 164 -2.49 1.78 4.73
CA LEU A 164 -2.00 0.42 4.48
C LEU A 164 -0.72 0.43 3.63
N GLN A 165 -0.66 1.22 2.57
CA GLN A 165 0.51 1.30 1.69
C GLN A 165 1.76 1.75 2.44
N PHE A 166 1.65 2.74 3.32
CA PHE A 166 2.78 3.29 4.06
C PHE A 166 3.12 2.51 5.34
N LEU A 167 2.13 2.18 6.17
CA LEU A 167 2.40 1.55 7.46
C LEU A 167 2.57 0.04 7.34
N PHE A 168 1.81 -0.63 6.47
CA PHE A 168 1.74 -2.09 6.49
C PHE A 168 3.06 -2.79 6.20
N PRO A 169 3.85 -2.44 5.16
CA PRO A 169 5.02 -3.25 4.77
C PRO A 169 6.13 -3.34 5.83
N PHE A 170 6.22 -2.36 6.74
CA PHE A 170 7.30 -2.28 7.73
C PHE A 170 6.80 -1.95 9.13
N ILE A 171 6.16 -0.78 9.31
CA ILE A 171 5.85 -0.21 10.62
C ILE A 171 4.80 -1.03 11.37
N PHE A 172 3.72 -1.42 10.69
CA PHE A 172 2.68 -2.26 11.26
C PHE A 172 3.26 -3.61 11.66
N LEU A 173 4.07 -4.24 10.79
CA LEU A 173 4.63 -5.56 11.05
C LEU A 173 5.64 -5.56 12.19
N ILE A 174 6.53 -4.56 12.29
CA ILE A 174 7.45 -4.47 13.43
C ILE A 174 6.67 -4.29 14.73
N ILE A 175 5.65 -3.41 14.78
CA ILE A 175 4.86 -3.21 15.99
C ILE A 175 4.08 -4.48 16.35
N PHE A 176 3.49 -5.14 15.36
CA PHE A 176 2.79 -6.41 15.55
C PHE A 176 3.74 -7.51 16.07
N LEU A 177 4.92 -7.66 15.48
CA LEU A 177 5.94 -8.62 15.92
C LEU A 177 6.39 -8.35 17.36
N LEU A 178 6.52 -7.07 17.76
CA LEU A 178 6.81 -6.70 19.14
C LEU A 178 5.64 -6.99 20.09
N ALA A 179 4.39 -6.86 19.63
CA ALA A 179 3.22 -7.21 20.42
C ALA A 179 3.13 -8.73 20.63
N SER A 180 3.35 -9.51 19.57
CA SER A 180 3.31 -10.98 19.60
C SER A 180 4.45 -11.61 20.42
N LEU A 181 5.60 -10.92 20.59
CA LEU A 181 6.66 -11.31 21.53
C LEU A 181 6.13 -11.55 22.95
N THR A 182 5.16 -10.73 23.38
CA THR A 182 4.59 -10.86 24.72
C THR A 182 3.78 -12.14 24.90
N ILE A 183 3.27 -12.71 23.81
CA ILE A 183 2.39 -13.88 23.78
C ILE A 183 3.21 -15.16 23.62
N ILE A 184 4.02 -15.20 22.57
CA ILE A 184 4.81 -16.39 22.17
C ILE A 184 6.10 -16.43 22.97
N GLY A 185 6.84 -15.33 22.98
CA GLY A 185 8.21 -15.31 23.46
C GLY A 185 8.36 -15.29 24.97
N SER A 186 7.47 -14.57 25.67
CA SER A 186 7.67 -14.30 27.09
C SER A 186 7.75 -15.52 28.00
N ASP A 187 7.15 -16.66 27.62
CA ASP A 187 7.23 -17.90 28.40
C ASP A 187 8.42 -18.78 28.02
N ILE A 188 8.94 -18.60 26.79
CA ILE A 188 10.16 -19.23 26.31
C ILE A 188 11.35 -18.59 27.01
N ASP A 189 11.45 -17.25 26.99
CA ASP A 189 12.57 -16.52 27.61
C ASP A 189 12.59 -16.70 29.13
N SER A 190 11.42 -16.69 29.77
CA SER A 190 11.35 -16.77 31.23
C SER A 190 11.39 -18.21 31.76
N GLY A 191 11.62 -19.22 30.91
CA GLY A 191 11.63 -20.64 31.28
C GLY A 191 10.30 -21.20 31.79
N LYS A 192 9.20 -20.41 31.74
CA LYS A 192 7.86 -20.81 32.22
C LYS A 192 7.27 -21.94 31.38
N LEU A 193 7.80 -22.16 30.19
CA LEU A 193 7.47 -23.32 29.37
C LEU A 193 7.66 -24.65 30.13
N ARG A 194 8.67 -24.75 31.01
CA ARG A 194 8.93 -25.95 31.83
C ARG A 194 7.78 -26.23 32.80
N PHE A 195 7.17 -25.17 33.36
CA PHE A 195 6.00 -25.30 34.23
C PHE A 195 4.77 -25.80 33.46
N PHE A 196 4.56 -25.35 32.21
CA PHE A 196 3.46 -25.88 31.41
C PHE A 196 3.63 -27.35 31.04
N TRP A 197 4.86 -27.86 31.00
CA TRP A 197 5.13 -29.27 30.73
C TRP A 197 4.95 -30.18 31.94
N SER A 198 4.98 -29.65 33.17
CA SER A 198 4.64 -30.44 34.36
C SER A 198 3.13 -30.57 34.56
N LEU A 199 2.32 -29.74 33.88
CA LEU A 199 0.88 -29.86 33.87
C LEU A 199 0.43 -30.98 32.92
N PRO A 200 -0.71 -31.65 33.18
CA PRO A 200 -1.28 -32.70 32.32
C PRO A 200 -1.93 -32.09 31.05
N ILE A 201 -1.24 -31.18 30.38
CA ILE A 201 -1.69 -30.47 29.19
C ILE A 201 -0.77 -30.86 28.04
N LYS A 202 -1.37 -31.27 26.91
CA LYS A 202 -0.60 -31.62 25.71
C LYS A 202 0.17 -30.38 25.21
N LYS A 203 1.49 -30.49 25.02
CA LYS A 203 2.36 -29.38 24.58
C LYS A 203 1.85 -28.66 23.33
N LYS A 204 1.35 -29.41 22.35
CA LYS A 204 0.74 -28.86 21.12
C LYS A 204 -0.44 -27.93 21.39
N HIS A 205 -1.23 -28.19 22.43
CA HIS A 205 -2.37 -27.35 22.80
C HIS A 205 -1.93 -26.01 23.39
N VAL A 206 -0.80 -25.99 24.09
CA VAL A 206 -0.18 -24.76 24.63
C VAL A 206 0.24 -23.84 23.48
N PHE A 207 1.00 -24.36 22.51
CA PHE A 207 1.46 -23.58 21.36
C PHE A 207 0.30 -23.11 20.48
N LEU A 208 -0.62 -24.01 20.13
CA LEU A 208 -1.78 -23.66 19.31
C LEU A 208 -2.64 -22.57 19.98
N THR A 209 -2.82 -22.62 21.30
CA THR A 209 -3.53 -21.55 22.02
C THR A 209 -2.80 -20.22 21.91
N LYS A 210 -1.46 -20.21 22.02
CA LYS A 210 -0.65 -18.99 21.89
C LYS A 210 -0.71 -18.41 20.49
N GLU A 211 -0.59 -19.25 19.46
CA GLU A 211 -0.73 -18.84 18.07
C GLU A 211 -2.11 -18.24 17.82
N LEU A 212 -3.20 -18.89 18.27
CA LEU A 212 -4.56 -18.34 18.13
C LEU A 212 -4.74 -16.99 18.82
N VAL A 213 -4.13 -16.79 20.00
CA VAL A 213 -4.17 -15.48 20.69
C VAL A 213 -3.33 -14.44 19.95
N ALA A 214 -2.17 -14.82 19.41
CA ALA A 214 -1.33 -13.94 18.59
C ALA A 214 -2.05 -13.53 17.29
N LEU A 215 -2.69 -14.47 16.59
CA LEU A 215 -3.49 -14.22 15.40
C LEU A 215 -4.67 -13.29 15.69
N ALA A 216 -5.42 -13.58 16.75
CA ALA A 216 -6.56 -12.75 17.13
C ALA A 216 -6.09 -11.34 17.56
N SER A 217 -4.94 -11.22 18.23
CA SER A 217 -4.34 -9.92 18.54
C SER A 217 -3.93 -9.15 17.28
N GLY A 218 -3.37 -9.81 16.26
CA GLY A 218 -3.06 -9.19 14.96
C GLY A 218 -4.32 -8.71 14.24
N GLY A 219 -5.40 -9.49 14.29
CA GLY A 219 -6.72 -9.08 13.80
C GLY A 219 -7.26 -7.82 14.48
N ILE A 220 -7.11 -7.71 15.81
CA ILE A 220 -7.49 -6.50 16.56
C ILE A 220 -6.62 -5.30 16.13
N PHE A 221 -5.30 -5.48 16.03
CA PHE A 221 -4.39 -4.42 15.57
C PHE A 221 -4.79 -3.91 14.19
N LEU A 222 -5.03 -4.83 13.25
CA LEU A 222 -5.44 -4.50 11.90
C LEU A 222 -6.79 -3.78 11.88
N LEU A 223 -7.79 -4.32 12.59
CA LEU A 223 -9.13 -3.74 12.66
C LEU A 223 -9.12 -2.33 13.25
N ILE A 224 -8.37 -2.08 14.33
CA ILE A 224 -8.25 -0.76 14.94
C ILE A 224 -7.54 0.21 14.00
N THR A 225 -6.44 -0.22 13.38
CA THR A 225 -5.69 0.61 12.42
C THR A 225 -6.59 1.06 11.27
N LEU A 226 -7.33 0.12 10.67
CA LEU A 226 -8.26 0.41 9.57
C LEU A 226 -9.44 1.27 10.02
N SER A 227 -9.98 1.00 11.20
CA SER A 227 -11.11 1.79 11.73
C SER A 227 -10.71 3.24 11.96
N VAL A 228 -9.56 3.47 12.58
CA VAL A 228 -9.04 4.84 12.82
C VAL A 228 -8.68 5.51 11.49
N ALA A 229 -8.02 4.80 10.58
CA ALA A 229 -7.68 5.32 9.26
C ALA A 229 -8.93 5.69 8.46
N TYR A 230 -10.01 4.92 8.53
CA TYR A 230 -11.25 5.28 7.84
C TYR A 230 -11.99 6.43 8.54
N LEU A 231 -12.08 6.41 9.87
CA LEU A 231 -12.92 7.34 10.63
C LEU A 231 -12.37 8.77 10.67
N ILE A 232 -11.06 8.97 10.89
CA ILE A 232 -10.45 10.31 10.99
C ILE A 232 -10.78 11.19 9.76
N PRO A 233 -10.41 10.80 8.53
CA PRO A 233 -10.75 11.54 7.32
C PRO A 233 -12.26 11.62 7.07
N SER A 234 -13.02 10.56 7.35
CA SER A 234 -14.47 10.54 7.08
C SER A 234 -15.25 11.51 7.95
N ILE A 235 -14.84 11.70 9.21
CA ILE A 235 -15.45 12.69 10.11
C ILE A 235 -15.20 14.11 9.61
N LYS A 236 -14.01 14.39 9.05
CA LYS A 236 -13.61 15.73 8.60
C LYS A 236 -14.12 16.07 7.20
N ASN A 237 -14.05 15.12 6.27
CA ASN A 237 -14.27 15.33 4.83
C ASN A 237 -15.51 14.61 4.29
N GLY A 238 -16.28 13.96 5.17
CA GLY A 238 -17.47 13.21 4.84
C GLY A 238 -17.22 11.74 4.50
N PHE A 239 -18.26 10.93 4.68
CA PHE A 239 -18.25 9.51 4.32
C PHE A 239 -18.42 9.36 2.81
N LYS A 240 -17.37 8.91 2.13
CA LYS A 240 -17.36 8.66 0.68
C LYS A 240 -17.52 7.16 0.39
N THR A 241 -17.98 6.81 -0.81
CA THR A 241 -18.17 5.42 -1.24
C THR A 241 -16.85 4.70 -1.52
N PHE A 242 -16.84 3.38 -1.36
CA PHE A 242 -15.72 2.51 -1.77
C PHE A 242 -15.68 2.24 -3.28
N GLN A 243 -16.68 2.70 -4.04
CA GLN A 243 -16.79 2.52 -5.49
C GLN A 243 -15.97 3.54 -6.30
N ILE A 244 -15.07 4.27 -5.64
CA ILE A 244 -14.20 5.24 -6.30
C ILE A 244 -13.31 4.49 -7.31
N PRO A 245 -13.24 4.92 -8.58
CA PRO A 245 -12.45 4.24 -9.60
C PRO A 245 -10.95 4.24 -9.27
N ALA A 246 -10.30 3.10 -9.49
CA ALA A 246 -8.87 2.93 -9.30
C ALA A 246 -8.26 2.07 -10.42
N ILE A 247 -7.02 2.36 -10.76
CA ILE A 247 -6.26 1.57 -11.73
C ILE A 247 -5.80 0.27 -11.08
N ILE A 248 -6.05 -0.86 -11.75
CA ILE A 248 -5.50 -2.15 -11.38
C ILE A 248 -4.72 -2.71 -12.57
N GLN A 249 -3.43 -2.93 -12.38
CA GLN A 249 -2.53 -3.49 -13.36
C GLN A 249 -2.69 -5.01 -13.47
N LYS A 250 -2.54 -5.53 -14.69
CA LYS A 250 -2.56 -6.95 -15.03
C LYS A 250 -1.44 -7.24 -16.03
N GLY A 251 -0.23 -7.40 -15.51
CA GLY A 251 0.97 -7.52 -16.35
C GLY A 251 1.22 -6.22 -17.08
N THR A 252 1.23 -6.25 -18.41
CA THR A 252 1.38 -5.03 -19.23
C THR A 252 0.06 -4.28 -19.42
N ASP A 253 -1.10 -4.90 -19.18
CA ASP A 253 -2.43 -4.30 -19.33
C ASP A 253 -2.97 -3.73 -18.02
N PHE A 254 -4.08 -2.99 -18.09
CA PHE A 254 -4.78 -2.46 -16.93
C PHE A 254 -6.29 -2.60 -17.11
N TYR A 255 -7.02 -2.52 -16.00
CA TYR A 255 -8.45 -2.27 -15.99
C TYR A 255 -8.79 -1.28 -14.88
N ILE A 256 -9.94 -0.62 -14.99
CA ILE A 256 -10.43 0.28 -13.95
C ILE A 256 -11.33 -0.52 -13.02
N GLY A 257 -10.80 -0.82 -11.84
CA GLY A 257 -11.55 -1.40 -10.72
C GLY A 257 -11.97 -0.32 -9.73
N THR A 258 -12.21 -0.72 -8.48
CA THR A 258 -12.57 0.21 -7.40
C THR A 258 -11.57 0.20 -6.25
N GLU A 259 -11.47 1.31 -5.53
CA GLU A 259 -10.69 1.38 -4.28
C GLU A 259 -11.12 0.31 -3.26
N GLY A 260 -12.41 -0.03 -3.22
CA GLY A 260 -12.96 -1.08 -2.37
C GLY A 260 -12.43 -2.47 -2.71
N GLU A 261 -12.26 -2.79 -3.99
CA GLU A 261 -11.67 -4.07 -4.44
C GLU A 261 -10.21 -4.20 -4.01
N ILE A 262 -9.43 -3.12 -4.18
CA ILE A 262 -8.03 -3.05 -3.74
C ILE A 262 -7.96 -3.21 -2.22
N LEU A 263 -8.80 -2.48 -1.48
CA LEU A 263 -8.82 -2.53 -0.02
C LEU A 263 -9.21 -3.92 0.51
N ALA A 264 -10.25 -4.54 -0.05
CA ALA A 264 -10.67 -5.88 0.33
C ALA A 264 -9.56 -6.90 0.08
N SER A 265 -8.92 -6.84 -1.10
CA SER A 265 -7.80 -7.71 -1.46
C SER A 265 -6.60 -7.51 -0.53
N ALA A 266 -6.26 -6.26 -0.20
CA ALA A 266 -5.18 -5.92 0.72
C ALA A 266 -5.45 -6.43 2.15
N ILE A 267 -6.69 -6.36 2.64
CA ILE A 267 -7.09 -6.87 3.96
C ILE A 267 -6.97 -8.39 4.02
N ILE A 268 -7.45 -9.09 2.98
CA ILE A 268 -7.32 -10.55 2.88
C ILE A 268 -5.84 -10.95 2.90
N MET A 269 -5.02 -10.26 2.10
CA MET A 269 -3.59 -10.49 2.03
C MET A 269 -2.90 -10.24 3.37
N ALA A 270 -3.25 -9.15 4.05
CA ALA A 270 -2.75 -8.81 5.37
C ALA A 270 -3.05 -9.90 6.41
N ALA A 271 -4.23 -10.53 6.35
CA ALA A 271 -4.57 -11.66 7.22
C ALA A 271 -3.67 -12.88 6.98
N PHE A 272 -3.37 -13.22 5.72
CA PHE A 272 -2.41 -14.29 5.39
C PHE A 272 -0.98 -13.96 5.86
N ILE A 273 -0.56 -12.70 5.77
CA ILE A 273 0.75 -12.26 6.25
C ILE A 273 0.84 -12.38 7.76
N VAL A 274 -0.18 -11.95 8.50
CA VAL A 274 -0.25 -12.12 9.96
C VAL A 274 -0.18 -13.60 10.33
N LEU A 275 -0.90 -14.46 9.61
CA LEU A 275 -0.86 -15.91 9.80
C LEU A 275 0.55 -16.50 9.61
N PHE A 276 1.19 -16.14 8.51
CA PHE A 276 2.56 -16.55 8.20
C PHE A 276 3.56 -16.06 9.25
N LEU A 277 3.49 -14.77 9.63
CA LEU A 277 4.41 -14.16 10.59
C LEU A 277 4.30 -14.78 11.98
N VAL A 278 3.10 -15.08 12.47
CA VAL A 278 2.92 -15.77 13.76
C VAL A 278 3.59 -17.14 13.74
N SER A 279 3.42 -17.89 12.65
CA SER A 279 4.00 -19.22 12.50
C SER A 279 5.54 -19.15 12.39
N LEU A 280 6.05 -18.23 11.57
CA LEU A 280 7.49 -18.01 11.39
C LEU A 280 8.16 -17.58 12.70
N GLN A 281 7.56 -16.61 13.40
CA GLN A 281 8.07 -16.14 14.69
C GLN A 281 8.10 -17.26 15.72
N THR A 282 7.06 -18.10 15.79
CA THR A 282 7.03 -19.23 16.73
C THR A 282 8.18 -20.20 16.49
N ILE A 283 8.53 -20.50 15.23
CA ILE A 283 9.67 -21.38 14.91
C ILE A 283 10.99 -20.74 15.28
N LEU A 284 11.19 -19.48 14.88
CA LEU A 284 12.44 -18.78 15.16
C LEU A 284 12.63 -18.61 16.66
N SER A 285 11.57 -18.30 17.40
CA SER A 285 11.55 -18.29 18.86
C SER A 285 11.99 -19.63 19.45
N LEU A 286 11.52 -20.76 18.92
CA LEU A 286 11.91 -22.09 19.36
C LEU A 286 13.34 -22.47 18.97
N ALA A 287 13.77 -22.11 17.76
CA ALA A 287 15.09 -22.45 17.22
C ALA A 287 16.20 -21.60 17.86
N CYS A 288 16.00 -20.29 17.93
CA CYS A 288 16.97 -19.33 18.47
C CYS A 288 16.97 -19.29 20.00
N ARG A 289 15.86 -19.67 20.65
CA ARG A 289 15.63 -19.51 22.10
C ARG A 289 15.88 -18.08 22.60
N ASN A 290 15.76 -17.12 21.70
CA ASN A 290 15.88 -15.70 21.96
C ASN A 290 14.86 -14.99 21.08
N ASN A 291 13.81 -14.46 21.70
CA ASN A 291 12.71 -13.91 20.92
C ASN A 291 13.05 -12.56 20.30
N ILE A 292 13.92 -11.76 20.92
CA ILE A 292 14.40 -10.53 20.30
C ILE A 292 15.16 -10.86 19.01
N LEU A 293 16.03 -11.88 19.04
CA LEU A 293 16.72 -12.35 17.84
C LEU A 293 15.74 -12.79 16.75
N SER A 294 14.66 -13.48 17.11
CA SER A 294 13.63 -13.91 16.15
C SER A 294 13.00 -12.74 15.40
N VAL A 295 12.68 -11.64 16.10
CA VAL A 295 12.10 -10.43 15.49
C VAL A 295 13.12 -9.72 14.60
N ILE A 296 14.38 -9.62 15.04
CA ILE A 296 15.45 -9.03 14.23
C ILE A 296 15.63 -9.81 12.93
N ILE A 297 15.65 -11.15 12.97
CA ILE A 297 15.77 -12.00 11.77
C ILE A 297 14.60 -11.75 10.82
N ILE A 298 13.36 -11.76 11.31
CA ILE A 298 12.18 -11.51 10.48
C ILE A 298 12.26 -10.12 9.84
N PHE A 299 12.59 -9.09 10.63
CA PHE A 299 12.69 -7.73 10.11
C PHE A 299 13.79 -7.59 9.05
N LEU A 300 14.94 -8.23 9.25
CA LEU A 300 16.01 -8.28 8.24
C LEU A 300 15.56 -8.97 6.95
N LEU A 301 14.77 -10.03 7.03
CA LEU A 301 14.23 -10.72 5.84
C LEU A 301 13.20 -9.87 5.09
N ILE A 302 12.36 -9.13 5.80
CA ILE A 302 11.42 -8.16 5.22
C ILE A 302 12.20 -7.06 4.50
N PHE A 303 13.17 -6.45 5.20
CA PHE A 303 13.95 -5.34 4.66
C PHE A 303 14.82 -5.76 3.46
N SER A 304 15.48 -6.92 3.53
CA SER A 304 16.29 -7.44 2.42
C SER A 304 15.44 -7.73 1.19
N SER A 305 14.25 -8.30 1.37
CA SER A 305 13.33 -8.57 0.27
C SER A 305 12.78 -7.29 -0.35
N GLY A 306 12.43 -6.29 0.47
CA GLY A 306 12.04 -4.96 0.00
C GLY A 306 13.17 -4.25 -0.77
N PHE A 307 14.41 -4.36 -0.30
CA PHE A 307 15.57 -3.80 -0.98
C PHE A 307 15.81 -4.49 -2.34
N LEU A 308 15.71 -5.82 -2.40
CA LEU A 308 15.83 -6.59 -3.65
C LEU A 308 14.73 -6.20 -4.64
N LEU A 309 13.48 -6.05 -4.18
CA LEU A 309 12.37 -5.54 -5.01
C LEU A 309 12.64 -4.14 -5.55
N GLY A 310 13.38 -3.31 -4.81
CA GLY A 310 13.79 -1.98 -5.26
C GLY A 310 14.81 -2.00 -6.39
N LYS A 311 15.65 -3.04 -6.47
CA LYS A 311 16.80 -3.12 -7.37
C LYS A 311 16.62 -4.03 -8.57
N MET A 312 15.69 -4.98 -8.52
CA MET A 312 15.50 -5.98 -9.57
C MET A 312 14.49 -5.51 -10.63
N GLU A 313 14.88 -5.62 -11.89
CA GLU A 313 14.02 -5.45 -13.08
C GLU A 313 13.54 -6.82 -13.61
N SER A 314 12.82 -6.83 -14.74
CA SER A 314 11.90 -7.88 -15.23
C SER A 314 12.37 -9.34 -15.12
N ASP A 315 13.68 -9.60 -15.23
CA ASP A 315 14.19 -10.97 -15.40
C ASP A 315 14.27 -11.75 -14.08
N ALA A 316 14.13 -11.06 -12.93
CA ALA A 316 14.15 -11.68 -11.61
C ALA A 316 12.79 -12.22 -11.14
N GLY A 317 11.71 -11.96 -11.89
CA GLY A 317 10.33 -12.21 -11.47
C GLY A 317 10.02 -13.66 -11.11
N ILE A 318 10.74 -14.64 -11.69
CA ILE A 318 10.53 -16.07 -11.42
C ILE A 318 11.00 -16.45 -10.01
N PHE A 319 12.20 -16.03 -9.61
CA PHE A 319 12.74 -16.34 -8.29
C PHE A 319 11.99 -15.59 -7.19
N MET A 320 11.61 -14.34 -7.47
CA MET A 320 10.89 -13.48 -6.53
C MET A 320 9.49 -14.01 -6.23
N MET A 321 8.86 -14.75 -7.14
CA MET A 321 7.56 -15.37 -6.90
C MET A 321 7.55 -16.34 -5.70
N PHE A 322 8.66 -17.02 -5.43
CA PHE A 322 8.74 -17.96 -4.30
C PHE A 322 9.09 -17.30 -2.96
N ASN A 323 9.52 -16.03 -2.98
CA ASN A 323 9.87 -15.31 -1.77
C ASN A 323 8.57 -14.82 -1.07
N PRO A 324 8.24 -15.30 0.14
CA PRO A 324 7.01 -14.91 0.83
C PRO A 324 6.96 -13.42 1.19
N PHE A 325 8.12 -12.76 1.36
CA PHE A 325 8.20 -11.36 1.75
C PHE A 325 7.94 -10.39 0.61
N VAL A 326 7.97 -10.86 -0.65
CA VAL A 326 7.60 -10.03 -1.81
C VAL A 326 6.14 -9.58 -1.76
N TYR A 327 5.30 -10.38 -1.10
CA TYR A 327 3.87 -10.14 -1.02
C TYR A 327 3.47 -9.23 0.16
N PHE A 328 4.44 -8.67 0.89
CA PHE A 328 4.17 -7.88 2.11
C PHE A 328 3.67 -6.46 1.82
N ASP A 329 3.94 -5.93 0.62
CA ASP A 329 3.35 -4.68 0.17
C ASP A 329 1.94 -4.94 -0.40
N VAL A 330 0.98 -5.06 0.53
CA VAL A 330 -0.39 -5.52 0.24
C VAL A 330 -1.15 -4.63 -0.73
N VAL A 331 -0.88 -3.31 -0.73
CA VAL A 331 -1.57 -2.36 -1.63
C VAL A 331 -0.97 -2.43 -3.03
N ASN A 332 0.36 -2.42 -3.16
CA ASN A 332 1.01 -2.56 -4.46
C ASN A 332 0.87 -3.97 -5.06
N LEU A 333 0.59 -4.98 -4.23
CA LEU A 333 0.22 -6.30 -4.71
C LEU A 333 -1.24 -6.31 -5.23
N ALA A 334 -2.16 -5.69 -4.49
CA ALA A 334 -3.58 -5.65 -4.83
C ALA A 334 -3.89 -4.84 -6.08
N ASN A 335 -3.17 -3.74 -6.31
CA ASN A 335 -3.29 -2.96 -7.55
C ASN A 335 -2.45 -3.53 -8.71
N GLY A 336 -1.73 -4.65 -8.50
CA GLY A 336 -0.93 -5.31 -9.53
C GLY A 336 0.42 -4.65 -9.87
N ASN A 337 0.79 -3.56 -9.18
CA ASN A 337 2.04 -2.83 -9.44
C ASN A 337 3.29 -3.70 -9.27
N ILE A 338 3.31 -4.61 -8.27
CA ILE A 338 4.48 -5.49 -8.06
C ILE A 338 4.68 -6.43 -9.25
N GLY A 339 3.60 -7.04 -9.74
CA GLY A 339 3.67 -7.95 -10.89
C GLY A 339 4.08 -7.24 -12.17
N ALA A 340 3.55 -6.03 -12.40
CA ALA A 340 3.93 -5.19 -13.53
C ALA A 340 5.42 -4.78 -13.46
N LYS A 341 5.89 -4.33 -12.29
CA LYS A 341 7.29 -3.93 -12.08
C LYS A 341 8.26 -5.07 -12.34
N LEU A 342 7.92 -6.29 -11.91
CA LEU A 342 8.75 -7.48 -12.09
C LEU A 342 8.53 -8.19 -13.43
N GLY A 343 7.71 -7.64 -14.34
CA GLY A 343 7.39 -8.28 -15.62
C GLY A 343 6.74 -9.65 -15.49
N ASN A 344 6.14 -9.97 -14.32
CA ASN A 344 5.59 -11.29 -14.02
C ASN A 344 4.16 -11.15 -13.47
N SER A 345 3.16 -11.31 -14.35
CA SER A 345 1.73 -11.29 -13.99
C SER A 345 1.30 -12.43 -13.06
N SER A 346 2.16 -13.44 -12.86
CA SER A 346 1.92 -14.51 -11.89
C SER A 346 2.10 -14.03 -10.45
N ILE A 347 2.76 -12.89 -10.21
CA ILE A 347 2.85 -12.28 -8.88
C ILE A 347 1.57 -11.47 -8.63
N ASN A 348 0.63 -12.08 -7.92
CA ASN A 348 -0.68 -11.51 -7.62
C ASN A 348 -1.20 -12.01 -6.27
N ILE A 349 -2.41 -11.59 -5.89
CA ILE A 349 -3.01 -11.92 -4.59
C ILE A 349 -3.21 -13.43 -4.39
N ILE A 350 -3.61 -14.15 -5.45
CA ILE A 350 -3.90 -15.60 -5.37
C ILE A 350 -2.61 -16.37 -5.15
N THR A 351 -1.56 -16.07 -5.92
CA THR A 351 -0.26 -16.72 -5.78
C THR A 351 0.42 -16.34 -4.48
N GLY A 352 0.31 -15.08 -4.05
CA GLY A 352 0.79 -14.63 -2.75
C GLY A 352 0.14 -15.37 -1.59
N ALA A 353 -1.19 -15.50 -1.60
CA ALA A 353 -1.91 -16.28 -0.59
C ALA A 353 -1.46 -17.76 -0.59
N GLY A 354 -1.30 -18.36 -1.77
CA GLY A 354 -0.80 -19.73 -1.92
C GLY A 354 0.62 -19.93 -1.36
N VAL A 355 1.54 -19.02 -1.67
CA VAL A 355 2.92 -19.05 -1.17
C VAL A 355 2.94 -18.90 0.35
N LEU A 356 2.24 -17.91 0.91
CA LEU A 356 2.19 -17.70 2.36
C LEU A 356 1.57 -18.89 3.09
N LEU A 357 0.52 -19.50 2.54
CA LEU A 357 -0.09 -20.70 3.11
C LEU A 357 0.88 -21.89 3.06
N ALA A 358 1.56 -22.11 1.95
CA ALA A 358 2.55 -23.18 1.83
C ALA A 358 3.67 -23.03 2.87
N TYR A 359 4.23 -21.82 3.01
CA TYR A 359 5.23 -21.52 4.02
C TYR A 359 4.68 -21.66 5.45
N THR A 360 3.42 -21.25 5.69
CA THR A 360 2.74 -21.45 6.97
C THR A 360 2.63 -22.93 7.32
N VAL A 361 2.26 -23.79 6.37
CA VAL A 361 2.17 -25.25 6.59
C VAL A 361 3.54 -25.83 6.90
N VAL A 362 4.57 -25.48 6.12
CA VAL A 362 5.96 -25.89 6.40
C VAL A 362 6.37 -25.45 7.80
N CYS A 363 6.00 -24.22 8.17
CA CYS A 363 6.25 -23.69 9.49
C CYS A 363 5.60 -24.58 10.58
N GLN A 364 4.30 -24.84 10.48
CA GLN A 364 3.56 -25.65 11.44
C GLN A 364 4.13 -27.07 11.60
N LEU A 365 4.59 -27.70 10.50
CA LEU A 365 5.26 -29.00 10.56
C LEU A 365 6.57 -28.95 11.35
N LEU A 366 7.37 -27.88 11.19
CA LEU A 366 8.60 -27.68 11.94
C LEU A 366 8.33 -27.39 13.43
N ILE A 367 7.32 -26.58 13.75
CA ILE A 367 6.87 -26.34 15.13
C ILE A 367 6.52 -27.66 15.80
N PHE A 368 5.73 -28.49 15.12
CA PHE A 368 5.34 -29.80 15.63
C PHE A 368 6.57 -30.64 15.97
N LYS A 369 7.51 -30.80 15.02
CA LYS A 369 8.74 -31.59 15.18
C LYS A 369 9.64 -31.07 16.31
N LEU A 370 9.79 -29.75 16.43
CA LEU A 370 10.59 -29.14 17.49
C LEU A 370 9.94 -29.31 18.86
N SER A 371 8.61 -29.15 18.95
CA SER A 371 7.86 -29.26 20.21
C SER A 371 7.87 -30.67 20.82
N THR A 372 8.02 -31.70 19.99
CA THR A 372 8.10 -33.10 20.42
C THR A 372 9.49 -33.53 20.88
N ASN A 373 10.56 -32.85 20.42
CA ASN A 373 11.93 -33.20 20.76
C ASN A 373 12.39 -32.54 22.07
N GLU A 374 12.14 -33.20 23.21
CA GLU A 374 12.49 -32.70 24.55
C GLU A 374 13.96 -32.33 24.73
N LYS A 375 14.88 -33.10 24.13
CA LYS A 375 16.34 -32.85 24.20
C LYS A 375 16.73 -31.48 23.62
N LEU A 376 15.97 -30.97 22.66
CA LEU A 376 16.20 -29.68 22.00
C LEU A 376 15.63 -28.49 22.79
N ILE A 377 14.87 -28.70 23.87
CA ILE A 377 14.28 -27.60 24.64
C ILE A 377 14.72 -27.63 26.13
N LEU A 378 15.17 -28.78 26.64
CA LEU A 378 15.58 -28.94 28.05
C LEU A 378 17.08 -28.82 28.34
N ASN A 379 17.97 -28.92 27.33
CA ASN A 379 19.43 -28.73 27.56
C ASN A 379 19.79 -27.23 27.65
N LYS A 380 19.60 -26.68 28.85
CA LYS A 380 20.53 -25.86 29.64
C LYS A 380 20.01 -25.74 31.06
#